data_AF-A0ABD5YS91-F1
#
_entry.id   AF-A0ABD5YS91-F1
#
_cell.length_a   1.000
_cell.length_b   1.000
_cell.length_c   1.000
_cell.angle_alpha   90.00
_cell.angle_beta   90.00
_cell.angle_gamma   90.00
#
_symmetry.space_group_name_H-M   'P 1'
#
loop_
_entity.id
_entity.type
_entity.pdbx_description
1 polymer ?
#
loop_
_entity_poly.entity_id
_entity_poly.type
_entity_poly.pdbx_seq_one_letter_code
_entity_poly.pdbx_strand_id
1 'polypeptide(L)'
;MTTESKMKVKKWPVIGVVLALVWLFVKGATLSPQSILGTFLVGLVVGLFVAYATRNIYAEAVALGPVVRSTPAAVRYLLHFLRELLTANVDVAYRVLSPSLPIDPDVVAIPLRVQTDAAITTIANSITLTPGTLTMDYDEETNTLFVHAITGKQNIHSIIEPVRAWENLALVIFDEEADPEDPAPELPTINVNESGNERKHEQSTESEPETETKSKSKEQREGRLSVDRGVEDGE
;
A
#
# COMPACT_ATOMS: atom_id res chain seq x y z
N MET A 1 -0.18 -5.97 45.61
CA MET A 1 -1.04 -6.15 44.43
C MET A 1 -1.72 -4.83 44.14
N THR A 2 -1.10 -4.00 43.29
CA THR A 2 -1.68 -2.74 42.81
C THR A 2 -2.12 -2.96 41.37
N THR A 3 -3.43 -3.13 41.20
CA THR A 3 -4.08 -3.21 39.88
C THR A 3 -4.09 -1.81 39.26
N GLU A 4 -3.18 -1.55 38.32
CA GLU A 4 -3.31 -0.40 37.42
C GLU A 4 -4.57 -0.57 36.58
N SER A 5 -5.58 0.25 36.84
CA SER A 5 -6.75 0.35 35.98
C SER A 5 -6.37 1.10 34.71
N LYS A 6 -6.02 0.36 33.64
CA LYS A 6 -6.00 0.91 32.27
C LYS A 6 -7.42 1.41 31.95
N MET A 7 -7.68 2.70 32.13
CA MET A 7 -8.95 3.32 31.73
C MET A 7 -9.11 3.19 30.22
N LYS A 8 -9.95 2.24 29.78
CA LYS A 8 -10.35 2.08 28.38
C LYS A 8 -11.37 3.17 28.04
N VAL A 9 -10.90 4.35 27.64
CA VAL A 9 -11.77 5.44 27.15
C VAL A 9 -12.24 5.06 25.74
N LYS A 10 -13.54 5.16 25.46
CA LYS A 10 -14.10 4.97 24.10
C LYS A 10 -13.47 6.01 23.16
N LYS A 11 -13.16 5.68 21.89
CA LYS A 11 -12.45 6.62 20.98
C LYS A 11 -13.22 7.86 20.56
N TRP A 12 -14.53 7.75 20.40
CA TRP A 12 -15.34 8.80 19.77
C TRP A 12 -15.26 10.17 20.47
N PRO A 13 -15.12 10.30 21.80
CA PRO A 13 -14.90 11.59 22.44
C PRO A 13 -13.51 12.16 22.15
N VAL A 14 -12.47 11.32 22.09
CA VAL A 14 -11.11 11.75 21.72
C VAL A 14 -11.11 12.30 20.29
N ILE A 15 -11.73 11.57 19.36
CA ILE A 15 -11.91 12.01 17.98
C ILE A 15 -12.70 13.32 17.94
N GLY A 16 -13.77 13.45 18.72
CA GLY A 16 -14.55 14.69 18.79
C GLY A 16 -13.75 15.89 19.30
N VAL A 17 -12.87 15.70 20.29
CA VAL A 17 -11.95 16.75 20.78
C VAL A 17 -10.89 17.09 19.71
N VAL A 18 -10.32 16.08 19.04
CA VAL A 18 -9.37 16.32 17.94
C VAL A 18 -10.02 17.10 16.81
N LEU A 19 -11.25 16.73 16.42
CA LEU A 19 -12.04 17.48 15.43
C LEU A 19 -12.32 18.92 15.89
N ALA A 20 -12.57 19.14 17.18
CA ALA A 20 -12.74 20.49 17.74
C ALA A 20 -11.45 21.33 17.64
N LEU A 21 -10.29 20.72 17.89
CA LEU A 21 -8.99 21.37 17.73
C LEU A 21 -8.69 21.69 16.27
N VAL A 22 -8.95 20.74 15.36
CA VAL A 22 -8.82 20.95 13.91
C VAL A 22 -9.78 22.06 13.46
N TRP A 23 -11.01 22.06 13.95
CA TRP A 23 -11.99 23.12 13.67
C TRP A 23 -11.48 24.49 14.11
N LEU A 24 -10.90 24.59 15.31
CA LEU A 24 -10.31 25.82 15.83
C LEU A 24 -9.16 26.31 14.93
N PHE A 25 -8.31 25.40 14.47
CA PHE A 25 -7.20 25.69 13.56
C PHE A 25 -7.70 26.18 12.20
N VAL A 26 -8.62 25.44 11.57
CA VAL A 26 -9.18 25.76 10.23
C VAL A 26 -9.94 27.08 10.24
N LYS A 27 -10.72 27.35 11.30
CA LYS A 27 -11.55 28.56 11.40
C LYS A 27 -10.71 29.82 11.66
N GLY A 28 -9.43 29.67 12.01
CA GLY A 28 -8.51 30.80 12.23
C GLY A 28 -9.02 31.76 13.30
N ALA A 29 -9.27 31.24 14.51
CA ALA A 29 -9.80 32.08 15.59
C ALA A 29 -8.84 33.25 15.89
N THR A 30 -9.39 34.45 16.01
CA THR A 30 -8.63 35.61 16.51
C THR A 30 -8.10 35.29 17.91
N LEU A 31 -6.93 35.82 18.28
CA LEU A 31 -6.24 35.61 19.58
C LEU A 31 -7.00 36.16 20.81
N SER A 32 -8.29 36.41 20.64
CA SER A 32 -9.24 36.84 21.65
C SER A 32 -9.73 35.59 22.43
N PRO A 33 -9.53 35.51 23.76
CA PRO A 33 -9.91 34.35 24.56
C PRO A 33 -11.38 33.93 24.41
N GLN A 34 -12.29 34.91 24.34
CA GLN A 34 -13.72 34.64 24.09
C GLN A 34 -13.99 34.01 22.71
N SER A 35 -13.24 34.41 21.69
CA SER A 35 -13.40 33.90 20.32
C SER A 35 -12.87 32.48 20.17
N ILE A 36 -11.74 32.18 20.83
CA ILE A 36 -11.17 30.84 20.90
C ILE A 36 -12.13 29.90 21.62
N LEU A 37 -12.60 30.29 22.81
CA LEU A 37 -13.49 29.44 23.61
C LEU A 37 -14.82 29.18 22.90
N GLY A 38 -15.45 30.21 22.31
CA GLY A 38 -16.69 30.04 21.56
C GLY A 38 -16.51 29.16 20.32
N THR A 39 -15.43 29.35 19.56
CA THR A 39 -15.14 28.55 18.37
C THR A 39 -14.82 27.10 18.75
N PHE A 40 -14.09 26.87 19.83
CA PHE A 40 -13.77 25.54 20.34
C PHE A 40 -15.02 24.82 20.84
N LEU A 41 -15.91 25.48 21.59
CA LEU A 41 -17.15 24.85 22.09
C LEU A 41 -18.07 24.44 20.95
N VAL A 42 -18.25 25.29 19.93
CA VAL A 42 -19.01 24.93 18.72
C VAL A 42 -18.34 23.75 18.02
N GLY A 43 -17.02 23.82 17.83
CA GLY A 43 -16.24 22.72 17.25
C GLY A 43 -16.33 21.42 18.06
N LEU A 44 -16.45 21.50 19.39
CA LEU A 44 -16.58 20.34 20.27
C LEU A 44 -17.96 19.70 20.13
N VAL A 45 -19.03 20.50 20.09
CA VAL A 45 -20.39 19.97 19.88
C VAL A 45 -20.51 19.31 18.50
N VAL A 46 -20.05 20.00 17.45
CA VAL A 46 -20.07 19.46 16.08
C VAL A 46 -19.16 18.24 15.96
N GLY A 47 -17.94 18.33 16.49
CA GLY A 47 -16.95 17.25 16.46
C GLY A 47 -17.42 16.00 17.19
N LEU A 48 -18.01 16.15 18.39
CA LEU A 48 -18.62 15.03 19.12
C LEU A 48 -19.81 14.43 18.39
N PHE A 49 -20.67 15.25 17.78
CA PHE A 49 -21.79 14.77 16.98
C PHE A 49 -21.31 13.95 15.77
N VAL A 50 -20.35 14.48 15.00
CA VAL A 50 -19.75 13.80 13.86
C VAL A 50 -19.06 12.51 14.30
N ALA A 51 -18.25 12.55 15.36
CA ALA A 51 -17.56 11.38 15.89
C ALA A 51 -18.53 10.31 16.41
N TYR A 52 -19.65 10.71 17.00
CA TYR A 52 -20.70 9.79 17.43
C TYR A 52 -21.43 9.14 16.25
N ALA A 53 -21.75 9.92 15.22
CA ALA A 53 -22.43 9.44 14.02
C ALA A 53 -21.55 8.47 13.20
N THR A 54 -20.25 8.77 13.13
CA THR A 54 -19.26 7.99 12.37
C THR A 54 -18.53 6.95 13.21
N ARG A 55 -18.95 6.72 14.46
CA ARG A 55 -18.27 5.80 15.40
C ARG A 55 -18.10 4.37 14.88
N ASN A 56 -18.93 3.95 13.93
CA ASN A 56 -18.91 2.61 13.35
C ASN A 56 -17.91 2.48 12.18
N ILE A 57 -17.32 3.58 11.72
CA ILE A 57 -16.40 3.61 10.56
C ILE A 57 -14.94 3.51 11.04
N TYR A 58 -14.62 3.91 12.27
CA TYR A 58 -13.26 3.92 12.80
C TYR A 58 -13.00 2.71 13.72
N ALA A 59 -11.82 2.08 13.59
CA ALA A 59 -11.37 0.94 14.41
C ALA A 59 -11.55 1.17 15.93
N GLU A 60 -11.69 0.12 16.74
CA GLU A 60 -12.32 0.18 18.08
C GLU A 60 -11.47 0.71 19.27
N ALA A 61 -10.13 0.62 19.31
CA ALA A 61 -9.32 1.12 20.46
C ALA A 61 -8.11 2.03 20.12
N VAL A 62 -7.98 3.19 20.79
CA VAL A 62 -6.76 4.04 20.79
C VAL A 62 -6.38 3.98 22.25
N ALA A 63 -5.44 3.11 22.57
CA ALA A 63 -4.90 3.08 23.90
C ALA A 63 -4.01 4.33 24.06
N LEU A 64 -4.47 5.30 24.84
CA LEU A 64 -3.70 6.52 25.13
C LEU A 64 -2.35 6.22 25.83
N GLY A 65 -2.22 5.05 26.47
CA GLY A 65 -0.99 4.60 27.13
C GLY A 65 0.19 4.39 26.17
N PRO A 66 0.07 3.51 25.16
CA PRO A 66 1.07 3.37 24.09
C PRO A 66 1.40 4.69 23.39
N VAL A 67 0.40 5.54 23.10
CA VAL A 67 0.61 6.83 22.39
C VAL A 67 1.60 7.75 23.11
N VAL A 68 1.51 7.88 24.44
CA VAL A 68 2.44 8.74 25.20
C VAL A 68 3.85 8.13 25.25
N ARG A 69 3.96 6.81 25.44
CA ARG A 69 5.25 6.11 25.47
C ARG A 69 5.95 6.14 24.11
N SER A 70 5.20 6.09 23.02
CA SER A 70 5.73 6.06 21.67
C SER A 70 5.93 7.44 21.04
N THR A 71 5.61 8.53 21.76
CA THR A 71 5.81 9.90 21.28
C THR A 71 7.26 10.17 20.83
N PRO A 72 8.33 9.76 21.56
CA PRO A 72 9.70 9.94 21.09
C PRO A 72 10.01 9.17 19.80
N ALA A 73 9.48 7.95 19.66
CA ALA A 73 9.65 7.16 18.44
C ALA A 73 8.91 7.80 17.26
N ALA A 74 7.70 8.32 17.47
CA ALA A 74 6.94 9.07 16.48
C ALA A 74 7.65 10.36 16.02
N VAL A 75 8.26 11.10 16.95
CA VAL A 75 9.07 12.29 16.60
C VAL A 75 10.30 11.89 15.79
N ARG A 76 11.00 10.82 16.18
CA ARG A 76 12.14 10.30 15.40
C ARG A 76 11.71 9.84 14.01
N TYR A 77 10.56 9.18 13.90
CA TYR A 77 9.99 8.76 12.62
C TYR A 77 9.77 9.97 11.73
N LEU A 78 9.08 10.99 12.25
CA LEU A 78 8.77 12.20 11.51
C LEU A 78 10.04 12.94 11.05
N LEU A 79 11.03 13.07 11.93
CA LEU A 79 12.31 13.72 11.58
C LEU A 79 13.09 12.92 10.53
N HIS A 80 13.12 11.58 10.65
CA HIS A 80 13.76 10.71 9.67
C HIS A 80 13.06 10.83 8.31
N PHE A 81 11.74 10.70 8.30
CA PHE A 81 10.91 10.87 7.10
C PHE A 81 11.12 12.24 6.44
N LEU A 82 11.11 13.35 7.20
CA LEU A 82 11.35 14.68 6.63
C LEU A 82 12.75 14.81 6.03
N ARG A 83 13.77 14.22 6.64
CA ARG A 83 15.13 14.21 6.09
C ARG A 83 15.18 13.47 4.75
N GLU A 84 14.61 12.27 4.69
CA GLU A 84 14.56 11.47 3.46
C GLU A 84 13.76 12.18 2.36
N LEU A 85 12.60 12.73 2.72
CA LEU A 85 11.77 13.53 1.83
C LEU A 85 12.55 14.70 1.21
N LEU A 86 13.24 15.50 2.04
CA LEU A 86 14.02 16.65 1.56
C LEU A 86 15.19 16.20 0.67
N THR A 87 15.90 15.14 1.07
CA THR A 87 17.06 14.62 0.33
C THR A 87 16.64 14.08 -1.04
N ALA A 88 15.54 13.31 -1.09
CA ALA A 88 14.98 12.78 -2.32
C ALA A 88 14.44 13.89 -3.25
N ASN A 89 13.84 14.96 -2.70
CA ASN A 89 13.43 16.12 -3.51
C ASN A 89 14.64 16.80 -4.19
N VAL A 90 15.76 16.96 -3.49
CA VAL A 90 17.00 17.53 -4.05
C VAL A 90 17.59 16.62 -5.13
N ASP A 91 17.62 15.31 -4.88
CA ASP A 91 18.10 14.31 -5.84
C ASP A 91 17.25 14.31 -7.13
N VAL A 92 15.93 14.31 -7.01
CA VAL A 92 15.03 14.42 -8.16
C VAL A 92 15.22 15.74 -8.90
N ALA A 93 15.36 16.87 -8.19
CA ALA A 93 15.62 18.16 -8.81
C ALA A 93 16.93 18.16 -9.62
N TYR A 94 18.01 17.59 -9.07
CA TYR A 94 19.29 17.43 -9.77
C TYR A 94 19.14 16.56 -11.03
N ARG A 95 18.39 15.46 -10.94
CA ARG A 95 18.17 14.53 -12.06
C ARG A 95 17.37 15.15 -13.20
N VAL A 96 16.34 15.94 -12.89
CA VAL A 96 15.54 16.65 -13.90
C VAL A 96 16.39 17.69 -14.65
N LEU A 97 17.39 18.27 -13.98
CA LEU A 97 18.33 19.21 -14.60
C LEU A 97 19.48 18.52 -15.34
N SER A 98 19.72 17.23 -15.09
CA SER A 98 20.79 16.48 -15.75
C SER A 98 20.37 16.05 -17.16
N PRO A 99 21.16 16.36 -18.21
CA PRO A 99 20.84 15.96 -19.59
C PRO A 99 20.93 14.44 -19.81
N SER A 100 21.54 13.69 -18.88
CA SER A 100 21.71 12.24 -19.00
C SER A 100 20.50 11.41 -18.59
N LEU A 101 19.51 11.98 -17.88
CA LEU A 101 18.29 11.32 -17.38
C LEU A 101 18.47 9.82 -17.06
N PRO A 102 19.34 9.46 -16.09
CA PRO A 102 19.61 8.06 -15.76
C PRO A 102 18.42 7.45 -15.02
N ILE A 103 17.41 7.04 -15.78
CA ILE A 103 16.17 6.41 -15.31
C ILE A 103 16.27 4.91 -15.60
N ASP A 104 16.20 4.10 -14.55
CA ASP A 104 16.19 2.64 -14.64
C ASP A 104 15.14 2.11 -13.66
N PRO A 105 13.89 2.07 -14.11
CA PRO A 105 12.78 1.72 -13.25
C PRO A 105 12.86 0.25 -12.86
N ASP A 106 12.52 -0.04 -11.61
CA ASP A 106 12.47 -1.39 -11.09
C ASP A 106 11.33 -1.56 -10.07
N VAL A 107 10.95 -2.80 -9.82
CA VAL A 107 9.99 -3.15 -8.77
C VAL A 107 10.70 -3.98 -7.71
N VAL A 108 10.69 -3.47 -6.48
CA VAL A 108 11.32 -4.09 -5.32
C VAL A 108 10.24 -4.63 -4.39
N ALA A 109 10.33 -5.92 -4.06
CA ALA A 109 9.49 -6.55 -3.04
C ALA A 109 10.12 -6.38 -1.66
N ILE A 110 9.40 -5.78 -0.71
CA ILE A 110 9.86 -5.50 0.65
C ILE A 110 8.93 -6.19 1.65
N PRO A 111 9.30 -7.38 2.14
CA PRO A 111 8.57 -8.07 3.21
C PRO A 111 8.69 -7.30 4.53
N LEU A 112 7.58 -7.18 5.24
CA LEU A 112 7.46 -6.38 6.47
C LEU A 112 7.41 -7.24 7.75
N ARG A 113 7.79 -6.61 8.87
CA ARG A 113 7.65 -7.12 10.24
C ARG A 113 6.43 -6.55 10.96
N VAL A 114 5.99 -5.35 10.56
CA VAL A 114 4.77 -4.74 11.07
C VAL A 114 3.55 -5.51 10.55
N GLN A 115 2.51 -5.67 11.37
CA GLN A 115 1.32 -6.43 11.01
C GLN A 115 0.04 -5.60 11.04
N THR A 116 0.02 -4.47 11.74
CA THR A 116 -1.20 -3.64 11.78
C THR A 116 -1.37 -2.85 10.49
N ASP A 117 -2.60 -2.79 9.97
CA ASP A 117 -2.96 -2.00 8.78
C ASP A 117 -2.48 -0.56 8.89
N ALA A 118 -2.53 0.03 10.09
CA ALA A 118 -2.09 1.40 10.33
C ALA A 118 -0.58 1.56 10.17
N ALA A 119 0.23 0.60 10.65
CA ALA A 119 1.67 0.60 10.49
C ALA A 119 2.07 0.40 9.03
N ILE A 120 1.50 -0.61 8.37
CA ILE A 120 1.73 -0.93 6.96
C ILE A 120 1.38 0.29 6.09
N THR A 121 0.20 0.87 6.29
CA THR A 121 -0.26 2.08 5.58
C THR A 121 0.68 3.27 5.82
N THR A 122 1.19 3.44 7.03
CA THR A 122 2.11 4.53 7.36
C THR A 122 3.44 4.40 6.61
N ILE A 123 3.98 3.17 6.52
CA ILE A 123 5.19 2.88 5.75
C ILE A 123 4.94 3.07 4.25
N ALA A 124 3.85 2.52 3.72
CA ALA A 124 3.47 2.66 2.30
C ALA A 124 3.32 4.13 1.87
N ASN A 125 2.66 4.94 2.70
CA ASN A 125 2.54 6.38 2.44
C ASN A 125 3.89 7.09 2.50
N SER A 126 4.78 6.71 3.41
CA SER A 126 6.11 7.30 3.50
C SER A 126 6.97 6.99 2.28
N ILE A 127 6.88 5.76 1.74
CA ILE A 127 7.51 5.37 0.49
C ILE A 127 6.96 6.21 -0.67
N THR A 128 5.64 6.30 -0.80
CA THR A 128 4.98 7.03 -1.90
C THR A 128 5.26 8.53 -1.87
N LEU A 129 5.38 9.12 -0.68
CA LEU A 129 5.71 10.54 -0.53
C LEU A 129 7.17 10.85 -0.82
N THR A 130 8.06 9.86 -0.82
CA THR A 130 9.49 10.04 -1.12
C THR A 130 9.67 10.08 -2.64
N PRO A 131 10.10 11.22 -3.22
CA PRO A 131 10.21 11.37 -4.67
C PRO A 131 11.10 10.30 -5.29
N GLY A 132 10.61 9.66 -6.36
CA GLY A 132 11.32 8.59 -7.05
C GLY A 132 10.91 7.18 -6.63
N THR A 133 10.01 7.03 -5.66
CA THR A 133 9.39 5.75 -5.27
C THR A 133 7.86 5.85 -5.21
N LEU A 134 7.19 4.71 -5.39
CA LEU A 134 5.74 4.57 -5.31
C LEU A 134 5.40 3.18 -4.78
N THR A 135 4.53 3.08 -3.77
CA THR A 135 3.95 1.79 -3.38
C THR A 135 2.89 1.40 -4.41
N MET A 136 3.06 0.25 -5.04
CA MET A 136 2.17 -0.25 -6.09
C MET A 136 1.10 -1.18 -5.54
N ASP A 137 1.51 -2.12 -4.68
CA ASP A 137 0.62 -3.14 -4.13
C ASP A 137 1.10 -3.66 -2.78
N TYR A 138 0.21 -4.33 -2.06
CA TYR A 138 0.47 -5.02 -0.80
C TYR A 138 -0.11 -6.43 -0.86
N ASP A 139 0.73 -7.44 -0.66
CA ASP A 139 0.32 -8.83 -0.52
C ASP A 139 0.12 -9.17 0.96
N GLU A 140 -1.14 -9.38 1.34
CA GLU A 140 -1.56 -9.77 2.70
C GLU A 140 -1.07 -11.16 3.10
N GLU A 141 -0.91 -12.11 2.16
CA GLU A 141 -0.51 -13.49 2.48
C GLU A 141 0.97 -13.57 2.88
N THR A 142 1.81 -12.80 2.19
CA THR A 142 3.26 -12.76 2.44
C THR A 142 3.71 -11.57 3.27
N ASN A 143 2.79 -10.66 3.64
CA ASN A 143 3.06 -9.37 4.28
C ASN A 143 4.14 -8.56 3.55
N THR A 144 3.98 -8.40 2.23
CA THR A 144 5.01 -7.82 1.35
C THR A 144 4.51 -6.58 0.61
N LEU A 145 5.27 -5.48 0.67
CA LEU A 145 5.03 -4.29 -0.14
C LEU A 145 5.78 -4.38 -1.47
N PHE A 146 5.07 -4.12 -2.57
CA PHE A 146 5.68 -3.95 -3.88
C PHE A 146 5.90 -2.48 -4.16
N VAL A 147 7.17 -2.08 -4.30
CA VAL A 147 7.59 -0.69 -4.47
C VAL A 147 8.16 -0.50 -5.86
N HIS A 148 7.55 0.39 -6.63
CA HIS A 148 8.12 0.87 -7.88
C HIS A 148 9.11 2.00 -7.60
N ALA A 149 10.31 1.91 -8.13
CA ALA A 149 11.34 2.93 -8.00
C ALA A 149 11.85 3.36 -9.37
N ILE A 150 12.09 4.66 -9.56
CA ILE A 150 12.60 5.23 -10.82
C ILE A 150 14.08 4.89 -11.09
N THR A 151 14.80 4.39 -10.09
CA THR A 151 16.25 4.07 -10.17
C THR A 151 16.61 2.87 -9.30
N GLY A 152 15.88 1.76 -9.45
CA GLY A 152 15.96 0.63 -8.52
C GLY A 152 17.20 -0.25 -8.64
N LYS A 153 17.73 -0.48 -9.86
CA LYS A 153 18.74 -1.53 -10.07
C LYS A 153 20.15 -1.20 -9.62
N GLN A 154 20.53 0.08 -9.60
CA GLN A 154 21.92 0.45 -9.29
C GLN A 154 22.20 0.53 -7.79
N ASN A 155 21.16 0.65 -6.94
CA ASN A 155 21.33 0.71 -5.49
C ASN A 155 20.05 0.35 -4.74
N ILE A 156 19.64 -0.92 -4.77
CA ILE A 156 18.45 -1.41 -4.05
C ILE A 156 18.48 -1.09 -2.55
N HIS A 157 19.69 -1.07 -1.95
CA HIS A 157 19.89 -0.69 -0.56
C HIS A 157 19.42 0.75 -0.26
N SER A 158 19.53 1.68 -1.22
CA SER A 158 19.05 3.06 -1.03
C SER A 158 17.53 3.16 -0.86
N ILE A 159 16.77 2.15 -1.31
CA ILE A 159 15.31 2.07 -1.13
C ILE A 159 14.99 1.34 0.18
N ILE A 160 15.72 0.26 0.45
CA ILE A 160 15.41 -0.62 1.59
C ILE A 160 15.82 0.01 2.92
N GLU A 161 16.99 0.63 3.01
CA GLU A 161 17.51 1.18 4.27
C GLU A 161 16.56 2.20 4.92
N PRO A 162 16.03 3.21 4.19
CA PRO A 162 15.03 4.12 4.74
C PRO A 162 13.76 3.39 5.20
N VAL A 163 13.30 2.41 4.42
CA VAL A 163 12.10 1.63 4.74
C VAL A 163 12.30 0.82 6.02
N ARG A 164 13.47 0.19 6.22
CA ARG A 164 13.82 -0.53 7.45
C ARG A 164 13.92 0.41 8.64
N ALA A 165 14.46 1.61 8.47
CA ALA A 165 14.49 2.63 9.53
C ALA A 165 13.08 3.07 9.95
N TRP A 166 12.17 3.28 8.99
CA TRP A 166 10.78 3.59 9.27
C TRP A 166 10.06 2.41 9.93
N GLU A 167 10.29 1.19 9.45
CA GLU A 167 9.73 -0.03 10.02
C GLU A 167 10.13 -0.22 11.49
N ASN A 168 11.41 -0.06 11.83
CA ASN A 168 11.89 -0.14 13.22
C ASN A 168 11.16 0.84 14.14
N LEU A 169 10.89 2.05 13.66
CA LEU A 169 10.16 3.05 14.43
C LEU A 169 8.66 2.75 14.46
N ALA A 170 8.10 2.23 13.38
CA ALA A 170 6.70 1.82 13.29
C ALA A 170 6.38 0.68 14.27
N LEU A 171 7.26 -0.32 14.41
CA LEU A 171 7.10 -1.40 15.40
C LEU A 171 6.84 -0.83 16.81
N VAL A 172 7.60 0.19 17.21
CA VAL A 172 7.44 0.86 18.51
C VAL A 172 6.22 1.78 18.56
N ILE A 173 5.89 2.47 17.47
CA ILE A 173 4.77 3.43 17.41
C ILE A 173 3.42 2.72 17.51
N PHE A 174 3.30 1.59 16.83
CA PHE A 174 2.05 0.85 16.71
C PHE A 174 1.92 -0.29 17.74
N ASP A 175 2.90 -0.44 18.64
CA ASP A 175 2.91 -1.47 19.70
C ASP A 175 2.80 -2.88 19.08
N GLU A 176 3.59 -3.11 18.02
CA GLU A 176 3.65 -4.38 17.28
C GLU A 176 4.33 -5.48 18.11
N GLU A 177 4.06 -6.74 17.77
CA GLU A 177 4.62 -7.89 18.51
C GLU A 177 6.12 -8.10 18.24
N ALA A 178 6.60 -7.74 17.04
CA ALA A 178 7.99 -7.88 16.65
C ALA A 178 8.88 -6.74 17.19
N ASP A 179 10.14 -7.05 17.50
CA ASP A 179 11.12 -6.09 18.02
C ASP A 179 12.00 -5.51 16.89
N PRO A 180 12.39 -4.22 16.96
CA PRO A 180 13.38 -3.65 16.04
C PRO A 180 14.70 -4.43 15.91
N GLU A 181 15.10 -5.17 16.95
CA GLU A 181 16.29 -6.02 16.96
C GLU A 181 16.09 -7.35 16.21
N ASP A 182 14.85 -7.73 15.89
CA ASP A 182 14.56 -8.93 15.12
C ASP A 182 15.10 -8.80 13.68
N PRO A 183 15.68 -9.87 13.11
CA PRO A 183 16.25 -9.83 11.77
C PRO A 183 15.17 -9.46 10.73
N ALA A 184 15.51 -8.56 9.82
CA ALA A 184 14.63 -8.20 8.72
C ALA A 184 14.36 -9.43 7.83
N PRO A 185 13.12 -9.63 7.34
CA PRO A 185 12.82 -10.73 6.45
C PRO A 185 13.64 -10.63 5.16
N GLU A 186 14.08 -11.78 4.66
CA GLU A 186 14.86 -11.86 3.43
C GLU A 186 14.03 -11.40 2.23
N LEU A 187 14.64 -10.63 1.34
CA LEU A 187 13.96 -10.18 0.13
C LEU A 187 13.67 -11.37 -0.77
N PRO A 188 12.47 -11.45 -1.38
CA PRO A 188 12.18 -12.47 -2.37
C PRO A 188 13.20 -12.39 -3.51
N THR A 189 13.87 -13.50 -3.81
CA THR A 189 14.67 -13.60 -5.03
C THR A 189 13.73 -13.66 -6.22
N ILE A 190 13.44 -12.52 -6.85
CA ILE A 190 12.61 -12.51 -8.06
C ILE A 190 13.41 -13.17 -9.19
N ASN A 191 13.06 -14.42 -9.50
CA ASN A 191 13.64 -15.16 -10.62
C ASN A 191 13.00 -14.64 -11.92
N VAL A 192 13.63 -13.65 -12.55
CA VAL A 192 13.12 -12.92 -13.73
C VAL A 192 12.72 -13.86 -14.89
N ASN A 193 13.25 -15.09 -14.90
CA ASN A 193 13.02 -16.07 -15.95
C ASN A 193 11.60 -16.68 -15.95
N GLU A 194 10.85 -16.64 -14.85
CA GLU A 194 9.51 -17.25 -14.78
C GLU A 194 8.39 -16.29 -15.21
N SER A 195 8.47 -15.00 -14.82
CA SER A 195 7.46 -13.97 -15.19
C SER A 195 7.42 -13.62 -16.69
N GLY A 196 8.48 -13.97 -17.44
CA GLY A 196 8.53 -13.85 -18.89
C GLY A 196 7.88 -15.02 -19.63
N ASN A 197 7.73 -16.17 -18.95
CA ASN A 197 7.19 -17.38 -19.55
C ASN A 197 5.64 -17.42 -19.48
N GLU A 198 5.06 -16.87 -18.42
CA GLU A 198 3.60 -16.76 -18.25
C GLU A 198 2.98 -15.81 -19.28
N ARG A 199 3.63 -14.65 -19.54
CA ARG A 199 3.20 -13.73 -20.61
C ARG A 199 3.29 -14.34 -22.01
N LYS A 200 4.21 -15.27 -22.24
CA LYS A 200 4.27 -16.02 -23.51
C LYS A 200 3.15 -17.04 -23.63
N HIS A 201 2.73 -17.68 -22.54
CA HIS A 201 1.63 -18.63 -22.55
C HIS A 201 0.27 -17.94 -22.75
N GLU A 202 0.06 -16.76 -22.15
CA GLU A 202 -1.20 -16.03 -22.33
C GLU A 202 -1.31 -15.41 -23.74
N GLN A 203 -0.19 -14.90 -24.28
CA GLN A 203 -0.18 -14.32 -25.62
C GLN A 203 -0.18 -15.36 -26.76
N SER A 204 0.23 -16.60 -26.49
CA SER A 204 0.10 -17.71 -27.46
C SER A 204 -1.31 -18.34 -27.47
N THR A 205 -2.11 -18.09 -26.43
CA THR A 205 -3.50 -18.60 -26.37
C THR A 205 -4.49 -17.64 -27.06
N GLU A 206 -4.20 -16.34 -27.14
CA GLU A 206 -5.08 -15.33 -27.78
C GLU A 206 -4.89 -15.22 -29.32
N SER A 207 -3.85 -15.84 -29.90
CA SER A 207 -3.47 -15.63 -31.30
C SER A 207 -3.92 -16.70 -32.30
N GLU A 208 -4.75 -17.67 -31.93
CA GLU A 208 -5.40 -18.55 -32.92
C GLU A 208 -6.62 -17.83 -33.52
N PRO A 209 -6.61 -17.43 -34.81
CA PRO A 209 -7.82 -16.97 -35.44
C PRO A 209 -8.75 -18.18 -35.61
N GLU A 210 -9.96 -18.09 -35.05
CA GLU A 210 -11.09 -18.94 -35.36
C GLU A 210 -11.40 -18.85 -36.87
N THR A 211 -10.71 -19.63 -37.70
CA THR A 211 -11.02 -19.71 -39.13
C THR A 211 -10.76 -21.12 -39.67
N GLU A 212 -11.23 -22.16 -38.98
CA GLU A 212 -11.21 -23.51 -39.59
C GLU A 212 -12.43 -24.40 -39.28
N THR A 213 -13.46 -23.90 -38.59
CA THR A 213 -14.61 -24.74 -38.18
C THR A 213 -15.86 -24.60 -39.07
N LYS A 214 -15.77 -23.95 -40.25
CA LYS A 214 -16.92 -23.82 -41.18
C LYS A 214 -16.76 -24.46 -42.56
N SER A 215 -15.60 -25.04 -42.89
CA SER A 215 -15.40 -25.74 -44.18
C SER A 215 -15.73 -27.25 -44.11
N LYS A 216 -15.45 -27.92 -43.00
CA LYS A 216 -15.64 -29.39 -42.90
C LYS A 216 -17.09 -29.88 -42.79
N SER A 217 -18.07 -29.01 -42.51
CA SER A 217 -19.49 -29.42 -42.43
C SER A 217 -20.27 -29.30 -43.74
N LYS A 218 -19.67 -28.73 -44.81
CA LYS A 218 -20.35 -28.56 -46.10
C LYS A 218 -19.88 -29.54 -47.18
N GLU A 219 -18.67 -30.08 -47.05
CA GLU A 219 -18.13 -31.07 -48.01
C GLU A 219 -18.51 -32.53 -47.67
N GLN A 220 -18.84 -32.82 -46.41
CA GLN A 220 -19.31 -34.17 -46.01
C GLN A 220 -20.80 -34.44 -46.28
N ARG A 221 -21.58 -33.45 -46.73
CA ARG A 221 -23.02 -33.61 -46.98
C ARG A 221 -23.37 -33.83 -48.46
N GLU A 222 -22.42 -33.62 -49.38
CA GLU A 222 -22.61 -33.86 -50.83
C GLU A 222 -21.90 -35.13 -51.35
N GLY A 223 -21.02 -35.76 -50.58
CA GLY A 223 -20.32 -37.00 -50.97
C GLY A 223 -20.98 -38.33 -50.58
N ARG A 224 -22.16 -38.33 -49.94
CA ARG A 224 -22.77 -39.54 -49.33
C ARG A 224 -24.11 -39.99 -49.91
N LEU A 225 -24.42 -39.60 -51.15
CA LEU A 225 -25.66 -40.00 -51.84
C LEU A 225 -25.47 -40.52 -53.26
N SER A 226 -24.25 -40.88 -53.67
CA SER A 226 -24.01 -41.38 -55.03
C SER A 226 -22.92 -42.45 -55.14
N VAL A 227 -22.81 -43.39 -54.19
CA VAL A 227 -22.09 -44.66 -54.42
C VAL A 227 -22.68 -45.75 -53.50
N ASP A 228 -23.85 -46.28 -53.85
CA ASP A 228 -24.27 -47.62 -53.44
C ASP A 228 -25.26 -48.20 -54.44
N ARG A 229 -24.70 -48.79 -55.51
CA ARG A 229 -25.25 -49.93 -56.25
C ARG A 229 -24.31 -50.28 -57.40
N GLY A 230 -23.31 -51.11 -57.12
CA GLY A 230 -22.69 -52.00 -58.10
C GLY A 230 -23.01 -53.42 -57.68
N VAL A 231 -23.91 -54.08 -58.42
CA VAL A 231 -23.64 -55.34 -59.14
C VAL A 231 -23.43 -56.54 -58.19
N GLU A 232 -24.51 -57.30 -58.00
CA GLU A 232 -24.43 -58.73 -57.72
C GLU A 232 -24.26 -59.46 -59.05
N ASP A 233 -23.24 -60.30 -59.12
CA ASP A 233 -22.93 -61.22 -60.21
C ASP A 233 -23.99 -62.32 -60.32
N GLY A 234 -24.19 -62.81 -61.55
CA GLY A 234 -24.99 -63.99 -61.82
C GLY A 234 -24.19 -65.29 -61.66
N GLU A 235 -24.87 -66.32 -61.17
CA GLU A 235 -24.93 -67.70 -61.67
C GLU A 235 -26.19 -68.37 -61.09
#